data_AF-A0A5C3P616-F1
#
_entry.id   AF-A0A5C3P616-F1
#
_cell.length_a   1.000
_cell.length_b   1.000
_cell.length_c   1.000
_cell.angle_alpha   90.00
_cell.angle_beta   90.00
_cell.angle_gamma   90.00
#
_symmetry.space_group_name_H-M   'P 1'
#
loop_
_entity.id
_entity.type
_entity.pdbx_description
1 polymer ?
#
loop_
_entity_poly.entity_id
_entity_poly.type
_entity_poly.pdbx_seq_one_letter_code
_entity_poly.pdbx_strand_id
1 'polypeptide(L)'
;MSSTNRVVRSCSRLREKSTPENYTGLLTNSTINGMIMQATDGAGIVLEHRFFGLSNPYPDLPVKGAFWKDGFYSTECGNSTAEACFGTHDSTSSSWNNTGLSDDRSWNWMVCNQFGFSRIGASEGHPTIVSRHLTAQYYERGCQYDFPGAFKGPKKLSILNALAVNNAYGGWNVTTDRLIFANGQRHPWREATVAANGASFPKMALQPHLLSDGFHCSDMDASEGVSKAIKAVQDATVEYMTKWYADWKKSA
;
A
#
# COMPACT_ATOMS: atom_id res chain seq x y z
N MET A 1 -6.62 -31.06 -21.01
CA MET A 1 -7.08 -29.81 -21.65
C MET A 1 -6.30 -28.67 -21.03
N SER A 2 -5.76 -27.81 -21.88
CA SER A 2 -4.87 -26.68 -21.57
C SER A 2 -5.43 -25.76 -20.47
N SER A 3 -4.70 -25.58 -19.38
CA SER A 3 -4.94 -24.48 -18.43
C SER A 3 -3.81 -23.47 -18.57
N THR A 4 -4.11 -22.42 -19.32
CA THR A 4 -3.26 -21.25 -19.53
C THR A 4 -3.04 -20.53 -18.20
N ASN A 5 -1.81 -20.48 -17.70
CA ASN A 5 -1.41 -19.64 -16.58
C ASN A 5 -1.67 -18.17 -16.94
N ARG A 6 -2.72 -17.56 -16.39
CA ARG A 6 -2.94 -16.11 -16.47
C ARG A 6 -2.42 -15.47 -15.19
N VAL A 7 -1.27 -14.83 -15.33
CA VAL A 7 -0.56 -14.08 -14.29
C VAL A 7 -1.08 -12.64 -14.26
N VAL A 8 -1.48 -12.12 -13.10
CA VAL A 8 -1.68 -10.67 -12.90
C VAL A 8 -1.40 -10.20 -11.45
N ARG A 9 -0.19 -9.64 -11.26
CA ARG A 9 0.28 -8.52 -10.37
C ARG A 9 0.32 -8.69 -8.83
N SER A 10 1.42 -8.21 -8.21
CA SER A 10 2.03 -8.67 -6.93
C SER A 10 2.78 -7.57 -6.16
N CYS A 11 2.70 -7.59 -4.80
CA CYS A 11 3.43 -6.72 -3.85
C CYS A 11 4.93 -6.67 -4.17
N SER A 12 5.39 -5.66 -4.92
CA SER A 12 6.81 -5.45 -5.20
C SER A 12 7.34 -4.21 -4.49
N ARG A 13 8.55 -4.39 -3.94
CA ARG A 13 9.41 -3.30 -3.48
C ARG A 13 9.48 -2.23 -4.56
N LEU A 14 9.55 -0.97 -4.13
CA LEU A 14 9.80 0.20 -4.96
C LEU A 14 10.99 -0.04 -5.91
N ARG A 15 10.71 -0.51 -7.13
CA ARG A 15 11.36 -0.18 -8.42
C ARG A 15 11.07 -1.25 -9.47
N GLU A 16 10.94 -0.73 -10.69
CA GLU A 16 10.98 -1.38 -12.01
C GLU A 16 9.68 -1.98 -12.59
N LYS A 17 9.43 -1.55 -13.85
CA LYS A 17 8.52 -2.17 -14.80
C LYS A 17 8.73 -3.68 -14.79
N SER A 18 7.69 -4.45 -14.49
CA SER A 18 7.76 -5.92 -14.47
C SER A 18 6.78 -6.53 -15.46
N THR A 19 7.32 -7.34 -16.36
CA THR A 19 6.57 -8.30 -17.16
C THR A 19 6.01 -9.42 -16.26
N PRO A 20 5.01 -10.20 -16.72
CA PRO A 20 4.43 -11.31 -15.95
C PRO A 20 5.44 -12.33 -15.41
N GLU A 21 6.60 -12.46 -16.06
CA GLU A 21 7.65 -13.42 -15.72
C GLU A 21 8.30 -13.15 -14.35
N ASN A 22 8.34 -11.89 -13.91
CA ASN A 22 8.97 -11.48 -12.64
C ASN A 22 8.12 -11.80 -11.39
N TYR A 23 6.94 -12.38 -11.54
CA TYR A 23 6.00 -12.64 -10.44
C TYR A 23 5.74 -14.11 -10.16
N THR A 24 6.38 -15.01 -10.92
CA THR A 24 6.30 -16.46 -10.68
C THR A 24 6.80 -16.84 -9.28
N GLY A 25 7.73 -16.06 -8.71
CA GLY A 25 8.20 -16.25 -7.33
C GLY A 25 7.11 -16.11 -6.26
N LEU A 26 5.98 -15.43 -6.55
CA LEU A 26 4.84 -15.40 -5.63
C LEU A 26 4.02 -16.70 -5.63
N LEU A 27 4.28 -17.61 -6.58
CA LEU A 27 3.53 -18.85 -6.73
C LEU A 27 4.32 -20.06 -6.27
N THR A 28 5.52 -19.85 -5.72
CA THR A 28 6.38 -20.91 -5.17
C THR A 28 6.28 -20.95 -3.65
N ASN A 29 6.80 -22.02 -3.07
CA ASN A 29 6.89 -22.22 -1.62
C ASN A 29 7.84 -21.25 -0.90
N SER A 30 8.53 -20.36 -1.62
CA SER A 30 9.25 -19.24 -1.01
C SER A 30 8.31 -18.10 -0.60
N THR A 31 6.99 -18.24 -0.80
CA THR A 31 5.99 -17.27 -0.35
C THR A 31 4.79 -17.95 0.28
N ILE A 32 4.05 -17.16 1.07
CA ILE A 32 2.83 -17.62 1.74
C ILE A 32 1.76 -18.14 0.78
N ASN A 33 1.65 -17.57 -0.44
CA ASN A 33 0.66 -18.05 -1.42
C ASN A 33 0.99 -19.47 -1.87
N GLY A 34 2.28 -19.77 -2.10
CA GLY A 34 2.72 -21.13 -2.42
C GLY A 34 2.42 -22.11 -1.30
N MET A 35 2.66 -21.70 -0.05
CA MET A 35 2.32 -22.50 1.13
C MET A 35 0.80 -22.77 1.23
N ILE A 36 -0.04 -21.77 0.97
CA ILE A 36 -1.51 -21.93 0.97
C ILE A 36 -1.92 -22.92 -0.13
N MET A 37 -1.45 -22.71 -1.37
CA MET A 37 -1.77 -23.58 -2.51
C MET A 37 -1.37 -25.03 -2.23
N GLN A 38 -0.18 -25.24 -1.66
CA GLN A 38 0.29 -26.57 -1.27
C GLN A 38 -0.56 -27.19 -0.16
N ALA A 39 -0.96 -26.41 0.85
CA ALA A 39 -1.75 -26.90 1.98
C ALA A 39 -3.20 -27.23 1.59
N THR A 40 -3.73 -26.63 0.53
CA THR A 40 -5.11 -26.84 0.08
C THR A 40 -5.24 -27.74 -1.16
N ASP A 41 -4.12 -28.15 -1.76
CA ASP A 41 -4.10 -28.75 -3.12
C ASP A 41 -4.87 -27.88 -4.14
N GLY A 42 -4.69 -26.55 -4.02
CA GLY A 42 -5.50 -25.53 -4.69
C GLY A 42 -4.71 -24.68 -5.68
N ALA A 43 -5.43 -23.95 -6.53
CA ALA A 43 -4.85 -22.93 -7.40
C ALA A 43 -5.04 -21.53 -6.80
N GLY A 44 -4.01 -20.71 -6.85
CA GLY A 44 -4.00 -19.35 -6.32
C GLY A 44 -4.05 -18.31 -7.44
N ILE A 45 -4.91 -17.30 -7.25
CA ILE A 45 -4.84 -16.04 -7.99
C ILE A 45 -4.42 -14.98 -6.98
N VAL A 46 -3.23 -14.41 -7.17
CA VAL A 46 -2.76 -13.30 -6.35
C VAL A 46 -3.16 -12.01 -7.06
N LEU A 47 -3.87 -11.14 -6.34
CA LEU A 47 -4.21 -9.80 -6.80
C LEU A 47 -3.62 -8.80 -5.81
N GLU A 48 -2.59 -8.06 -6.24
CA GLU A 48 -2.14 -6.91 -5.46
C GLU A 48 -3.10 -5.74 -5.64
N HIS A 49 -3.67 -5.28 -4.52
CA HIS A 49 -4.42 -4.04 -4.45
C HIS A 49 -3.93 -3.22 -3.25
N ARG A 50 -3.83 -1.91 -3.41
CA ARG A 50 -3.31 -1.01 -2.37
C ARG A 50 -4.48 -0.26 -1.71
N PHE A 51 -4.63 -0.37 -0.39
CA PHE A 51 -5.67 0.29 0.43
C PHE A 51 -5.05 1.33 1.37
N PHE A 52 -5.79 2.39 1.79
CA PHE A 52 -5.26 3.42 2.71
C PHE A 52 -6.25 4.07 3.69
N GLY A 53 -5.65 4.62 4.75
CA GLY A 53 -6.15 5.60 5.72
C GLY A 53 -5.06 6.64 6.08
N LEU A 54 -5.28 7.47 7.10
CA LEU A 54 -4.37 8.54 7.52
C LEU A 54 -3.13 7.95 8.24
N SER A 55 -1.90 8.24 7.79
CA SER A 55 -0.69 7.63 8.35
C SER A 55 0.36 8.64 8.85
N ASN A 56 1.00 8.33 9.98
CA ASN A 56 2.18 9.02 10.51
C ASN A 56 3.29 7.98 10.76
N PRO A 57 4.46 8.06 10.10
CA PRO A 57 5.22 6.84 9.84
C PRO A 57 5.97 6.18 11.00
N TYR A 58 6.35 6.85 12.10
CA TYR A 58 7.06 6.16 13.21
C TYR A 58 6.97 6.92 14.54
N PRO A 59 6.98 6.23 15.70
CA PRO A 59 7.27 6.85 17.00
C PRO A 59 8.78 7.13 17.19
N ASP A 60 9.66 6.42 16.48
CA ASP A 60 11.13 6.51 16.62
C ASP A 60 11.78 7.00 15.30
N LEU A 61 11.92 8.31 15.19
CA LEU A 61 12.46 9.04 14.02
C LEU A 61 14.00 9.01 13.80
N PRO A 62 14.89 8.70 14.77
CA PRO A 62 16.34 8.81 14.60
C PRO A 62 16.94 7.88 13.52
N VAL A 63 16.44 6.66 13.36
CA VAL A 63 17.11 5.62 12.52
C VAL A 63 17.13 5.99 11.02
N LYS A 64 16.15 6.77 10.55
CA LYS A 64 16.14 7.29 9.16
C LYS A 64 16.43 8.79 9.06
N GLY A 65 16.49 9.50 10.19
CA GLY A 65 16.69 10.95 10.22
C GLY A 65 17.95 11.41 9.48
N ALA A 66 19.05 10.66 9.58
CA ALA A 66 20.30 10.99 8.89
C ALA A 66 20.17 10.99 7.36
N PHE A 67 19.49 9.99 6.77
CA PHE A 67 19.23 9.97 5.34
C PHE A 67 18.38 11.18 4.92
N TRP A 68 17.30 11.46 5.64
CA TRP A 68 16.42 12.59 5.32
C TRP A 68 17.11 13.95 5.45
N LYS A 69 18.02 14.07 6.40
CA LYS A 69 18.77 15.30 6.65
C LYS A 69 19.88 15.53 5.62
N ASP A 70 20.68 14.50 5.34
CA ASP A 70 21.96 14.67 4.64
C ASP A 70 21.96 14.09 3.21
N GLY A 71 21.09 13.12 2.91
CA GLY A 71 21.10 12.37 1.64
C GLY A 71 19.88 12.55 0.75
N PHE A 72 18.70 12.83 1.33
CA PHE A 72 17.45 12.85 0.58
C PHE A 72 17.42 13.95 -0.49
N TYR A 73 17.74 15.19 -0.10
CA TYR A 73 17.69 16.32 -1.04
C TYR A 73 18.62 16.12 -2.23
N SER A 74 19.87 15.72 -1.99
CA SER A 74 20.84 15.49 -3.07
C SER A 74 20.46 14.29 -3.95
N THR A 75 19.86 13.25 -3.37
CA THR A 75 19.40 12.06 -4.12
C THR A 75 18.21 12.39 -5.02
N GLU A 76 17.23 13.15 -4.52
CA GLU A 76 16.00 13.44 -5.26
C GLU A 76 16.16 14.62 -6.22
N CYS A 77 16.85 15.68 -5.80
CA CYS A 77 16.93 16.94 -6.55
C CYS A 77 18.25 17.13 -7.30
N GLY A 78 19.29 16.33 -6.99
CA GLY A 78 20.63 16.54 -7.52
C GLY A 78 21.11 17.96 -7.24
N ASN A 79 21.44 18.69 -8.32
CA ASN A 79 21.88 20.10 -8.26
C ASN A 79 20.74 21.10 -8.46
N SER A 80 19.49 20.65 -8.52
CA SER A 80 18.33 21.53 -8.71
C SER A 80 18.04 22.32 -7.44
N THR A 81 17.40 23.48 -7.59
CA THR A 81 16.81 24.20 -6.44
C THR A 81 15.60 23.44 -5.91
N ALA A 82 15.24 23.68 -4.65
CA ALA A 82 14.07 23.05 -4.03
C ALA A 82 12.79 23.37 -4.81
N GLU A 83 12.67 24.60 -5.33
CA GLU A 83 11.52 25.02 -6.14
C GLU A 83 11.51 24.33 -7.51
N ALA A 84 12.66 24.16 -8.18
CA ALA A 84 12.70 23.44 -9.46
C ALA A 84 12.40 21.93 -9.30
N CYS A 85 12.74 21.36 -8.14
CA CYS A 85 12.60 19.94 -7.85
C CYS A 85 11.22 19.56 -7.31
N PHE A 86 10.74 20.29 -6.31
CA PHE A 86 9.49 20.02 -5.59
C PHE A 86 8.42 21.10 -5.80
N GLY A 87 8.74 22.23 -6.43
CA GLY A 87 7.77 23.31 -6.63
C GLY A 87 6.59 22.84 -7.47
N THR A 88 5.39 23.24 -7.04
CA THR A 88 4.14 22.97 -7.79
C THR A 88 3.48 24.25 -8.26
N HIS A 89 4.04 25.43 -7.98
CA HIS A 89 3.38 26.69 -8.30
C HIS A 89 3.48 27.08 -9.78
N ASP A 90 4.50 26.62 -10.49
CA ASP A 90 4.62 26.78 -11.93
C ASP A 90 3.78 25.74 -12.68
N SER A 91 2.62 26.17 -13.19
CA SER A 91 1.73 25.35 -14.02
C SER A 91 2.29 25.06 -15.42
N THR A 92 3.35 25.75 -15.85
CA THR A 92 3.97 25.61 -17.17
C THR A 92 5.18 24.70 -17.17
N SER A 93 5.59 24.21 -15.99
CA SER A 93 6.70 23.27 -15.86
C SER A 93 6.52 22.05 -16.76
N SER A 94 7.59 21.66 -17.44
CA SER A 94 7.62 20.47 -18.29
C SER A 94 7.45 19.16 -17.52
N SER A 95 7.60 19.18 -16.19
CA SER A 95 7.36 18.02 -15.32
C SER A 95 5.93 17.48 -15.42
N TRP A 96 4.95 18.34 -15.74
CA TRP A 96 3.54 17.97 -15.84
C TRP A 96 3.17 17.32 -17.20
N ASN A 97 4.05 17.42 -18.20
CA ASN A 97 3.73 16.98 -19.56
C ASN A 97 3.95 15.48 -19.79
N ASN A 98 4.31 14.71 -18.76
CA ASN A 98 4.51 13.28 -18.90
C ASN A 98 3.18 12.50 -18.93
N THR A 99 2.72 12.20 -20.14
CA THR A 99 1.52 11.36 -20.38
C THR A 99 1.84 9.88 -20.62
N GLY A 100 3.09 9.47 -20.40
CA GLY A 100 3.51 8.08 -20.58
C GLY A 100 2.75 7.14 -19.64
N LEU A 101 2.31 6.00 -20.16
CA LEU A 101 1.72 4.95 -19.32
C LEU A 101 2.82 4.27 -18.50
N SER A 102 2.84 4.58 -17.21
CA SER A 102 3.72 3.95 -16.21
C SER A 102 2.89 3.50 -15.01
N ASP A 103 3.47 2.59 -14.21
CA ASP A 103 2.86 2.19 -12.95
C ASP A 103 2.74 3.39 -12.00
N ASP A 104 3.72 4.29 -11.97
CA ASP A 104 3.68 5.52 -11.17
C ASP A 104 2.56 6.46 -11.59
N ARG A 105 2.35 6.64 -12.91
CA ARG A 105 1.26 7.50 -13.40
C ARG A 105 -0.12 6.89 -13.12
N SER A 106 -0.23 5.57 -13.28
CA SER A 106 -1.45 4.81 -12.97
C SER A 106 -1.75 4.88 -11.46
N TRP A 107 -0.70 4.81 -10.65
CA TRP A 107 -0.78 4.99 -9.21
C TRP A 107 -1.26 6.38 -8.83
N ASN A 108 -0.61 7.40 -9.38
CA ASN A 108 -0.95 8.80 -9.13
C ASN A 108 -2.40 9.09 -9.52
N TRP A 109 -2.90 8.50 -10.63
CA TRP A 109 -4.30 8.60 -11.00
C TRP A 109 -5.24 8.09 -9.92
N MET A 110 -4.99 6.90 -9.37
CA MET A 110 -5.84 6.34 -8.31
C MET A 110 -5.79 7.18 -7.02
N VAL A 111 -4.61 7.71 -6.67
CA VAL A 111 -4.46 8.64 -5.55
C VAL A 111 -5.29 9.90 -5.76
N CYS A 112 -5.17 10.55 -6.92
CA CYS A 112 -5.92 11.76 -7.25
C CYS A 112 -7.43 11.52 -7.37
N ASN A 113 -7.84 10.36 -7.89
CA ASN A 113 -9.23 10.10 -8.24
C ASN A 113 -10.03 9.40 -7.12
N GLN A 114 -9.41 8.53 -6.33
CA GLN A 114 -10.15 7.64 -5.41
C GLN A 114 -9.61 7.64 -3.99
N PHE A 115 -8.29 7.67 -3.80
CA PHE A 115 -7.72 7.32 -2.49
C PHE A 115 -7.29 8.51 -1.65
N GLY A 116 -6.98 9.66 -2.25
CA GLY A 116 -6.56 10.86 -1.52
C GLY A 116 -5.35 10.66 -0.61
N PHE A 117 -4.44 9.77 -1.01
CA PHE A 117 -3.27 9.38 -0.23
C PHE A 117 -2.11 10.39 -0.33
N SER A 118 -2.28 11.52 0.35
CA SER A 118 -1.27 12.58 0.42
C SER A 118 -0.24 12.32 1.52
N ARG A 119 1.05 12.33 1.17
CA ARG A 119 2.17 12.17 2.12
C ARG A 119 2.51 13.52 2.75
N ILE A 120 1.70 13.95 3.71
CA ILE A 120 1.81 15.29 4.31
C ILE A 120 2.63 15.30 5.60
N GLY A 121 3.13 16.49 5.95
CA GLY A 121 3.71 16.73 7.28
C GLY A 121 2.65 16.56 8.38
N ALA A 122 3.09 16.12 9.56
CA ALA A 122 2.19 16.01 10.71
C ALA A 122 1.71 17.41 11.16
N SER A 123 0.55 17.45 11.82
CA SER A 123 -0.01 18.69 12.39
C SER A 123 0.96 19.36 13.37
N GLU A 124 0.73 20.64 13.65
CA GLU A 124 1.49 21.36 14.68
C GLU A 124 1.40 20.62 16.02
N GLY A 125 2.49 20.71 16.80
CA GLY A 125 2.62 19.99 18.07
C GLY A 125 3.06 18.51 17.95
N HIS A 126 3.10 17.93 16.75
CA HIS A 126 3.57 16.55 16.54
C HIS A 126 4.96 16.52 15.88
N PRO A 127 5.90 15.68 16.33
CA PRO A 127 7.12 15.42 15.58
C PRO A 127 6.81 14.93 14.16
N THR A 128 7.56 15.42 13.17
CA THR A 128 7.39 14.98 11.78
C THR A 128 8.71 15.01 11.02
N ILE A 129 8.93 13.99 10.20
CA ILE A 129 10.04 13.93 9.23
C ILE A 129 9.64 14.61 7.92
N VAL A 130 8.35 14.60 7.59
CA VAL A 130 7.82 15.16 6.35
C VAL A 130 7.60 16.66 6.55
N SER A 131 8.10 17.47 5.61
CA SER A 131 7.94 18.93 5.66
C SER A 131 6.46 19.31 5.77
N ARG A 132 6.13 20.25 6.66
CA ARG A 132 4.79 20.82 6.78
C ARG A 132 4.35 21.65 5.58
N HIS A 133 5.28 22.00 4.69
CA HIS A 133 4.95 22.62 3.41
C HIS A 133 4.32 21.62 2.42
N LEU A 134 4.52 20.31 2.64
CA LEU A 134 3.81 19.26 1.91
C LEU A 134 2.42 19.11 2.52
N THR A 135 1.48 19.82 1.92
CA THR A 135 0.06 19.86 2.33
C THR A 135 -0.80 19.06 1.37
N ALA A 136 -2.07 18.81 1.71
CA ALA A 136 -3.00 18.22 0.75
C ALA A 136 -3.11 19.10 -0.50
N GLN A 137 -3.18 20.43 -0.34
CA GLN A 137 -3.26 21.40 -1.44
C GLN A 137 -2.06 21.33 -2.38
N TYR A 138 -0.86 21.03 -1.86
CA TYR A 138 0.33 20.79 -2.68
C TYR A 138 0.10 19.61 -3.64
N TYR A 139 -0.42 18.48 -3.14
CA TYR A 139 -0.68 17.29 -3.96
C TYR A 139 -1.87 17.48 -4.91
N GLU A 140 -2.96 18.12 -4.46
CA GLU A 140 -4.13 18.40 -5.31
C GLU A 140 -3.82 19.30 -6.51
N ARG A 141 -2.81 20.18 -6.36
CA ARG A 141 -2.32 21.00 -7.46
C ARG A 141 -1.64 20.14 -8.52
N GLY A 142 -0.74 19.25 -8.10
CA GLY A 142 -0.09 18.28 -8.99
C GLY A 142 -1.11 17.40 -9.73
N CYS A 143 -2.12 16.88 -9.03
CA CYS A 143 -3.20 16.11 -9.63
C CYS A 143 -3.93 16.83 -10.78
N GLN A 144 -4.14 18.14 -10.66
CA GLN A 144 -4.81 18.93 -11.71
C GLN A 144 -3.92 19.14 -12.94
N TYR A 145 -2.60 19.20 -12.75
CA TYR A 145 -1.64 19.38 -13.84
C TYR A 145 -1.29 18.06 -14.53
N ASP A 146 -1.10 16.97 -13.77
CA ASP A 146 -0.84 15.63 -14.29
C ASP A 146 -2.03 15.07 -15.11
N PHE A 147 -3.25 15.50 -14.77
CA PHE A 147 -4.49 15.01 -15.38
C PHE A 147 -5.44 16.16 -15.76
N PRO A 148 -5.06 16.98 -16.75
CA PRO A 148 -5.81 18.18 -17.09
C PRO A 148 -7.23 17.84 -17.54
N GLY A 149 -8.21 18.52 -16.93
CA GLY A 149 -9.64 18.37 -17.25
C GLY A 149 -10.35 17.18 -16.58
N ALA A 150 -9.63 16.27 -15.92
CA ALA A 150 -10.20 15.09 -15.27
C ALA A 150 -11.06 15.43 -14.04
N PHE A 151 -10.65 16.44 -13.27
CA PHE A 151 -11.26 16.77 -11.98
C PHE A 151 -11.99 18.12 -12.04
N LYS A 152 -13.31 18.11 -11.80
CA LYS A 152 -14.19 19.30 -11.80
C LYS A 152 -15.06 19.33 -10.54
N GLY A 153 -15.39 20.53 -10.07
CA GLY A 153 -16.23 20.71 -8.87
C GLY A 153 -15.64 20.02 -7.64
N PRO A 154 -16.47 19.39 -6.78
CA PRO A 154 -16.00 18.69 -5.57
C PRO A 154 -15.01 17.55 -5.83
N LYS A 155 -15.01 16.95 -7.04
CA LYS A 155 -14.07 15.88 -7.41
C LYS A 155 -12.61 16.33 -7.47
N LYS A 156 -12.35 17.64 -7.42
CA LYS A 156 -11.00 18.21 -7.27
C LYS A 156 -10.37 17.97 -5.91
N LEU A 157 -11.15 17.51 -4.93
CA LEU A 157 -10.66 17.21 -3.59
C LEU A 157 -10.62 15.70 -3.43
N SER A 158 -9.42 15.12 -3.57
CA SER A 158 -9.21 13.67 -3.49
C SER A 158 -9.68 13.09 -2.16
N ILE A 159 -9.65 13.88 -1.06
CA ILE A 159 -10.20 13.48 0.25
C ILE A 159 -11.70 13.18 0.22
N LEU A 160 -12.50 13.89 -0.58
CA LEU A 160 -13.93 13.61 -0.69
C LEU A 160 -14.18 12.28 -1.41
N ASN A 161 -13.35 11.97 -2.40
CA ASN A 161 -13.41 10.68 -3.09
C ASN A 161 -12.95 9.55 -2.16
N ALA A 162 -11.91 9.77 -1.35
CA ALA A 162 -11.42 8.83 -0.36
C ALA A 162 -12.47 8.52 0.72
N LEU A 163 -13.20 9.53 1.18
CA LEU A 163 -14.32 9.35 2.10
C LEU A 163 -15.43 8.50 1.48
N ALA A 164 -15.75 8.72 0.20
CA ALA A 164 -16.74 7.90 -0.51
C ALA A 164 -16.29 6.42 -0.61
N VAL A 165 -15.00 6.17 -0.89
CA VAL A 165 -14.42 4.82 -0.88
C VAL A 165 -14.51 4.20 0.52
N ASN A 166 -14.09 4.92 1.56
CA ASN A 166 -14.17 4.43 2.93
C ASN A 166 -15.61 4.12 3.37
N ASN A 167 -16.57 4.95 2.97
CA ASN A 167 -17.98 4.71 3.25
C ASN A 167 -18.51 3.46 2.50
N ALA A 168 -18.08 3.26 1.25
CA ALA A 168 -18.50 2.10 0.45
C ALA A 168 -17.93 0.77 0.95
N TYR A 169 -16.70 0.78 1.50
CA TYR A 169 -15.98 -0.43 1.89
C TYR A 169 -15.76 -0.58 3.40
N GLY A 170 -16.32 0.30 4.21
CA GLY A 170 -16.24 0.27 5.67
C GLY A 170 -14.95 0.84 6.27
N GLY A 171 -13.91 1.11 5.48
CA GLY A 171 -12.63 1.64 5.96
C GLY A 171 -12.06 0.76 7.07
N TRP A 172 -11.72 1.35 8.23
CA TRP A 172 -11.27 0.59 9.41
C TRP A 172 -12.37 -0.24 10.09
N ASN A 173 -13.64 -0.01 9.77
CA ASN A 173 -14.80 -0.73 10.30
C ASN A 173 -15.29 -1.83 9.36
N VAL A 174 -14.48 -2.28 8.40
CA VAL A 174 -14.83 -3.38 7.51
C VAL A 174 -15.04 -4.68 8.29
N THR A 175 -16.18 -5.37 8.07
CA THR A 175 -16.57 -6.59 8.81
C THR A 175 -16.78 -7.79 7.88
N THR A 176 -15.98 -7.88 6.81
CA THR A 176 -16.11 -8.94 5.82
C THR A 176 -15.57 -10.25 6.38
N ASP A 177 -16.40 -11.29 6.37
CA ASP A 177 -15.96 -12.65 6.68
C ASP A 177 -14.94 -13.15 5.66
N ARG A 178 -14.02 -13.99 6.15
CA ARG A 178 -12.96 -14.63 5.36
C ARG A 178 -11.97 -13.63 4.76
N LEU A 179 -11.57 -12.66 5.58
CA LEU A 179 -10.59 -11.64 5.24
C LEU A 179 -9.49 -11.57 6.30
N ILE A 180 -8.24 -11.87 5.93
CA ILE A 180 -7.10 -11.81 6.84
C ILE A 180 -6.40 -10.47 6.65
N PHE A 181 -6.20 -9.73 7.74
CA PHE A 181 -5.32 -8.56 7.74
C PHE A 181 -3.98 -8.94 8.37
N ALA A 182 -2.93 -9.00 7.56
CA ALA A 182 -1.55 -9.19 8.03
C ALA A 182 -0.78 -7.86 7.98
N ASN A 183 -0.18 -7.46 9.09
CA ASN A 183 0.57 -6.21 9.17
C ASN A 183 1.90 -6.38 9.93
N GLY A 184 2.93 -5.67 9.48
CA GLY A 184 4.19 -5.53 10.20
C GLY A 184 4.14 -4.35 11.17
N GLN A 185 4.60 -4.55 12.41
CA GLN A 185 4.63 -3.48 13.41
C GLN A 185 5.59 -2.33 13.03
N ARG A 186 6.66 -2.63 12.29
CA ARG A 186 7.68 -1.65 11.87
C ARG A 186 7.38 -1.06 10.49
N HIS A 187 6.17 -1.28 9.99
CA HIS A 187 5.78 -0.88 8.66
C HIS A 187 5.24 0.56 8.61
N PRO A 188 5.78 1.45 7.75
CA PRO A 188 5.32 2.84 7.71
C PRO A 188 3.88 2.97 7.22
N TRP A 189 3.37 2.03 6.41
CA TRP A 189 1.96 2.05 6.01
C TRP A 189 1.03 1.40 7.02
N ARG A 190 1.51 0.89 8.17
CA ARG A 190 0.65 0.28 9.19
C ARG A 190 -0.49 1.21 9.59
N GLU A 191 -0.16 2.50 9.78
CA GLU A 191 -1.13 3.52 10.15
C GLU A 191 -2.19 3.79 9.06
N ALA A 192 -1.99 3.34 7.83
CA ALA A 192 -2.98 3.41 6.77
C ALA A 192 -3.91 2.18 6.72
N THR A 193 -3.84 1.27 7.70
CA THR A 193 -4.57 -0.01 7.70
C THR A 193 -5.40 -0.17 8.97
N VAL A 194 -6.14 -1.28 9.11
CA VAL A 194 -6.86 -1.63 10.35
C VAL A 194 -5.94 -1.79 11.56
N ALA A 195 -4.62 -1.91 11.35
CA ALA A 195 -3.61 -1.97 12.41
C ALA A 195 -3.08 -0.61 12.87
N ALA A 196 -3.70 0.50 12.43
CA ALA A 196 -3.32 1.84 12.87
C ALA A 196 -3.51 2.00 14.39
N ASN A 197 -2.65 2.81 15.01
CA ASN A 197 -2.80 3.18 16.42
C ASN A 197 -4.12 3.95 16.59
N GLY A 198 -4.99 3.44 17.45
CA GLY A 198 -6.31 4.06 17.70
C GLY A 198 -7.39 3.69 16.70
N ALA A 199 -7.11 2.83 15.69
CA ALA A 199 -8.17 2.20 14.91
C ALA A 199 -9.00 1.30 15.83
N SER A 200 -10.31 1.54 15.89
CA SER A 200 -11.27 0.61 16.50
C SER A 200 -11.76 -0.33 15.43
N PHE A 201 -11.63 -1.64 15.65
CA PHE A 201 -12.13 -2.64 14.71
C PHE A 201 -12.92 -3.74 15.45
N PRO A 202 -13.99 -4.26 14.83
CA PRO A 202 -14.74 -5.38 15.40
C PRO A 202 -13.88 -6.65 15.47
N LYS A 203 -13.89 -7.34 16.61
CA LYS A 203 -13.26 -8.66 16.71
C LYS A 203 -14.16 -9.69 16.05
N MET A 204 -13.76 -10.15 14.87
CA MET A 204 -14.53 -11.07 14.03
C MET A 204 -13.79 -12.41 13.90
N ALA A 205 -14.48 -13.52 14.14
CA ALA A 205 -13.84 -14.84 14.16
C ALA A 205 -13.26 -15.26 12.79
N LEU A 206 -13.88 -14.82 11.69
CA LEU A 206 -13.46 -15.09 10.32
C LEU A 206 -12.66 -13.94 9.69
N GLN A 207 -12.24 -12.96 10.48
CA GLN A 207 -11.46 -11.83 10.00
C GLN A 207 -10.29 -11.56 10.96
N PRO A 208 -9.28 -12.46 11.01
CA PRO A 208 -8.16 -12.31 11.92
C PRO A 208 -7.27 -11.14 11.54
N HIS A 209 -6.85 -10.38 12.55
CA HIS A 209 -5.88 -9.29 12.44
C HIS A 209 -4.56 -9.77 13.02
N LEU A 210 -3.60 -10.06 12.14
CA LEU A 210 -2.34 -10.70 12.46
C LEU A 210 -1.22 -9.65 12.39
N LEU A 211 -0.53 -9.47 13.51
CA LEU A 211 0.59 -8.54 13.64
C LEU A 211 1.90 -9.29 13.84
N SER A 212 2.90 -8.97 13.02
CA SER A 212 4.28 -9.46 13.18
C SER A 212 5.23 -8.32 13.55
N ASP A 213 6.48 -8.65 13.86
CA ASP A 213 7.55 -7.66 13.94
C ASP A 213 8.07 -7.23 12.56
N GLY A 214 7.43 -7.62 11.45
CA GLY A 214 7.90 -7.34 10.10
C GLY A 214 7.81 -5.88 9.66
N PHE A 215 8.26 -5.65 8.42
CA PHE A 215 8.13 -4.40 7.66
C PHE A 215 7.10 -4.61 6.52
N HIS A 216 7.33 -4.01 5.34
CA HIS A 216 6.39 -4.09 4.22
C HIS A 216 6.34 -5.50 3.63
N CYS A 217 5.14 -6.10 3.65
CA CYS A 217 4.87 -7.43 3.10
C CYS A 217 5.84 -8.51 3.62
N SER A 218 6.38 -8.40 4.84
CA SER A 218 7.33 -9.40 5.36
C SER A 218 6.68 -10.76 5.60
N ASP A 219 5.37 -10.78 5.84
CA ASP A 219 4.52 -11.97 5.91
C ASP A 219 4.43 -12.73 4.58
N MET A 220 4.66 -12.07 3.44
CA MET A 220 4.59 -12.71 2.12
C MET A 220 5.82 -13.59 1.82
N ASP A 221 6.97 -13.29 2.41
CA ASP A 221 8.24 -13.99 2.17
C ASP A 221 8.39 -15.16 3.13
N ALA A 222 8.38 -16.39 2.63
CA ALA A 222 8.46 -17.62 3.42
C ALA A 222 9.88 -18.24 3.42
N SER A 223 10.90 -17.48 3.03
CA SER A 223 12.29 -17.95 3.04
C SER A 223 12.83 -18.29 4.44
N GLU A 224 13.87 -19.13 4.47
CA GLU A 224 14.55 -19.48 5.71
C GLU A 224 15.21 -18.24 6.35
N GLY A 225 14.94 -18.00 7.64
CA GLY A 225 15.47 -16.83 8.37
C GLY A 225 14.43 -15.75 8.70
N VAL A 226 13.15 -15.95 8.37
CA VAL A 226 12.07 -15.09 8.88
C VAL A 226 11.97 -15.13 10.41
N SER A 227 11.59 -14.01 11.01
CA SER A 227 11.39 -13.95 12.46
C SER A 227 10.30 -14.93 12.91
N LYS A 228 10.35 -15.38 14.16
CA LYS A 228 9.31 -16.23 14.74
C LYS A 228 7.92 -15.58 14.67
N ALA A 229 7.84 -14.25 14.78
CA ALA A 229 6.59 -13.51 14.71
C ALA A 229 6.02 -13.48 13.27
N ILE A 230 6.87 -13.29 12.26
CA ILE A 230 6.47 -13.38 10.85
C ILE A 230 5.99 -14.81 10.54
N LYS A 231 6.75 -15.82 10.98
CA LYS A 231 6.39 -17.23 10.78
C LYS A 231 5.04 -17.58 11.43
N ALA A 232 4.78 -17.07 12.64
CA ALA A 232 3.48 -17.28 13.29
C ALA A 232 2.31 -16.68 12.50
N VAL A 233 2.50 -15.50 11.86
CA VAL A 233 1.48 -14.91 10.97
C VAL A 233 1.26 -15.78 9.74
N GLN A 234 2.33 -16.33 9.15
CA GLN A 234 2.24 -17.23 8.00
C GLN A 234 1.49 -18.51 8.34
N ASP A 235 1.84 -19.15 9.46
CA ASP A 235 1.24 -20.39 9.91
C ASP A 235 -0.26 -20.20 10.22
N ALA A 236 -0.61 -19.12 10.93
CA ALA A 236 -2.01 -18.80 11.20
C ALA A 236 -2.79 -18.54 9.90
N THR A 237 -2.20 -17.83 8.94
CA THR A 237 -2.84 -17.55 7.65
C THR A 237 -3.12 -18.83 6.87
N VAL A 238 -2.14 -19.74 6.79
CA VAL A 238 -2.32 -21.06 6.16
C VAL A 238 -3.42 -21.84 6.88
N GLU A 239 -3.44 -21.84 8.21
CA GLU A 239 -4.46 -22.52 9.01
C GLU A 239 -5.88 -21.99 8.71
N TYR A 240 -6.08 -20.67 8.70
CA TYR A 240 -7.36 -20.05 8.34
C TYR A 240 -7.78 -20.43 6.92
N MET A 241 -6.88 -20.33 5.94
CA MET A 241 -7.18 -20.65 4.54
C MET A 241 -7.54 -22.12 4.36
N THR A 242 -6.81 -23.06 4.99
CA THR A 242 -7.12 -24.49 4.96
C THR A 242 -8.50 -24.77 5.56
N LYS A 243 -8.83 -24.17 6.72
CA LYS A 243 -10.16 -24.29 7.33
C LYS A 243 -11.25 -23.72 6.41
N TRP A 244 -11.03 -22.55 5.85
CA TRP A 244 -12.00 -21.90 4.98
C TRP A 244 -12.26 -22.67 3.70
N TYR A 245 -11.23 -23.28 3.13
CA TYR A 245 -11.34 -24.16 1.98
C TYR A 245 -12.11 -25.44 2.31
N ALA A 246 -11.83 -26.08 3.44
CA ALA A 246 -12.56 -27.27 3.89
C ALA A 246 -14.05 -26.99 4.17
N ASP A 247 -14.37 -25.80 4.70
CA ASP A 247 -15.74 -25.36 4.97
C ASP A 247 -16.49 -24.93 3.70
N TRP A 248 -15.78 -24.71 2.59
CA TRP A 248 -16.40 -24.20 1.37
C TRP A 248 -17.32 -25.27 0.74
N LYS A 249 -18.53 -24.84 0.38
CA LYS A 249 -19.49 -25.66 -0.35
C LYS A 249 -19.77 -24.99 -1.68
N LYS A 250 -19.76 -25.78 -2.76
CA LYS A 250 -20.16 -25.30 -4.08
C LYS A 250 -21.59 -24.75 -3.99
N SER A 251 -21.75 -23.48 -4.34
CA SER A 251 -23.08 -22.89 -4.52
C SER A 251 -23.79 -23.64 -5.66
N ALA A 252 -25.01 -24.09 -5.39
CA ALA A 252 -25.86 -24.84 -6.32
C ALA A 252 -26.14 -24.04 -7.60
#